data_AF-F9RIN6-F1
#
_entry.id   AF-F9RIN6-F1
#
_cell.length_a   1.000
_cell.length_b   1.000
_cell.length_c   1.000
_cell.angle_alpha   90.00
_cell.angle_beta   90.00
_cell.angle_gamma   90.00
#
_symmetry.space_group_name_H-M   'P 1'
#
loop_
_entity.id
_entity.type
_entity.pdbx_description
1 polymer ?
#
loop_
_entity_poly.entity_id
_entity_poly.type
_entity_poly.pdbx_seq_one_letter_code
_entity_poly.pdbx_strand_id
1 'polypeptide(L)'
;MKAPTPEQIRIEAGLPSNASFHGWLIHNPEQDDFLLVYKDNGLVISRKWCPMPEVAMRFNRFTRAYKALIRLEIEHKAIIVASFDLGNQIIVIGADTFRERFMLDSDNPFRADNIKH
;
A
#
# COMPACT_ATOMS: atom_id res chain seq x y z
N MET A 1 -1.56 -21.80 -4.82
CA MET A 1 -0.47 -21.04 -4.16
C MET A 1 -1.05 -20.36 -2.94
N LYS A 2 -0.42 -20.47 -1.76
CA LYS A 2 -0.83 -19.70 -0.57
C LYS A 2 -0.24 -18.30 -0.68
N ALA A 3 -1.02 -17.25 -0.41
CA ALA A 3 -0.50 -15.89 -0.33
C ALA A 3 0.56 -15.82 0.80
N PRO A 4 1.68 -15.13 0.59
CA PRO A 4 2.71 -14.99 1.61
C PRO A 4 2.15 -14.29 2.85
N THR A 5 2.55 -14.77 4.03
CA THR A 5 2.17 -14.17 5.30
C THR A 5 2.93 -12.85 5.51
N PRO A 6 2.41 -11.91 6.33
CA PRO A 6 3.14 -10.68 6.66
C PRO A 6 4.55 -10.93 7.20
N GLU A 7 4.75 -12.02 7.95
CA GLU A 7 6.07 -12.39 8.46
C GLU A 7 7.03 -12.82 7.34
N GLN A 8 6.55 -13.59 6.36
CA GLN A 8 7.33 -13.94 5.17
C GLN A 8 7.69 -12.69 4.36
N ILE A 9 6.73 -11.79 4.14
CA ILE A 9 6.96 -10.52 3.44
C ILE A 9 8.02 -9.68 4.15
N ARG A 10 7.97 -9.61 5.50
CA ARG A 10 8.97 -8.91 6.31
C ARG A 10 10.38 -9.49 6.10
N ILE A 11 10.50 -10.82 6.14
CA ILE A 11 11.78 -11.52 5.99
C ILE A 11 12.34 -11.36 4.57
N GLU A 12 11.50 -11.56 3.54
CA GLU A 12 11.87 -11.42 2.13
C GLU A 12 12.31 -10.00 1.79
N ALA A 13 11.67 -8.99 2.38
CA ALA A 13 12.04 -7.59 2.22
C ALA A 13 13.25 -7.16 3.07
N GLY A 14 13.84 -8.05 3.86
CA GLY A 14 14.99 -7.72 4.72
C GLY A 14 14.67 -6.75 5.86
N LEU A 15 13.40 -6.65 6.26
CA LEU A 15 13.00 -5.75 7.35
C LEU A 15 13.47 -6.29 8.71
N PRO A 16 13.81 -5.39 9.65
CA PRO A 16 14.27 -5.78 10.98
C PRO A 16 13.17 -6.51 11.77
N SER A 17 13.56 -7.27 12.78
CA SER A 17 12.62 -8.09 13.59
C SER A 17 11.65 -7.26 14.43
N ASN A 18 11.99 -6.00 14.70
CA ASN A 18 11.12 -5.05 15.38
C ASN A 18 10.06 -4.42 14.44
N ALA A 19 10.15 -4.64 13.12
CA ALA A 19 9.16 -4.14 12.18
C ALA A 19 7.82 -4.88 12.38
N SER A 20 6.83 -4.16 12.90
CA SER A 20 5.51 -4.72 13.18
C SER A 20 4.61 -4.56 11.97
N PHE A 21 3.78 -5.57 11.67
CA PHE A 21 2.83 -5.46 10.58
C PHE A 21 1.75 -4.44 10.94
N HIS A 22 1.69 -3.35 10.16
CA HIS A 22 0.81 -2.23 10.41
C HIS A 22 -0.55 -2.39 9.70
N GLY A 23 -0.58 -3.04 8.54
CA GLY A 23 -1.80 -3.35 7.82
C GLY A 23 -1.60 -3.55 6.32
N TRP A 24 -2.69 -3.83 5.62
CA TRP A 24 -2.72 -3.77 4.16
C TRP A 24 -3.23 -2.40 3.73
N LEU A 25 -2.57 -1.78 2.76
CA LEU A 25 -2.96 -0.50 2.17
C LEU A 25 -3.29 -0.70 0.68
N ILE A 26 -4.05 0.24 0.11
CA ILE A 26 -4.24 0.35 -1.33
C ILE A 26 -3.40 1.54 -1.79
N HIS A 27 -2.41 1.26 -2.63
CA HIS A 27 -1.47 2.23 -3.17
C HIS A 27 -1.74 2.41 -4.65
N ASN A 28 -1.72 3.64 -5.12
CA ASN A 28 -1.80 4.01 -6.53
C ASN A 28 -0.40 4.44 -6.96
N PRO A 29 0.37 3.58 -7.66
CA PRO A 29 1.76 3.87 -7.98
C PRO A 29 1.95 5.04 -8.95
N GLU A 30 0.94 5.36 -9.77
CA GLU A 30 1.02 6.44 -10.76
C GLU A 30 1.10 7.83 -10.12
N GLN A 31 0.40 8.03 -9.00
CA GLN A 31 0.43 9.29 -8.23
C GLN A 31 1.15 9.13 -6.88
N ASP A 32 1.61 7.91 -6.62
CA ASP A 32 2.24 7.46 -5.38
C ASP A 32 1.45 7.83 -4.12
N ASP A 33 0.13 7.74 -4.20
CA ASP A 33 -0.77 8.03 -3.09
C ASP A 33 -1.49 6.77 -2.61
N PHE A 34 -2.04 6.86 -1.40
CA PHE A 34 -2.70 5.77 -0.71
C PHE A 34 -4.17 6.09 -0.51
N LEU A 35 -5.02 5.07 -0.56
CA LEU A 35 -6.44 5.25 -0.30
C LEU A 35 -6.66 5.67 1.15
N LEU A 36 -7.11 6.91 1.36
CA LEU A 36 -7.40 7.47 2.69
C LEU A 36 -8.76 7.01 3.22
N VAL A 37 -9.77 7.13 2.36
CA VAL A 37 -11.14 6.72 2.67
C VAL A 37 -11.93 6.57 1.38
N TYR A 38 -12.90 5.66 1.39
CA TYR A 38 -13.91 5.60 0.35
C TYR A 38 -15.31 5.57 0.97
N LYS A 39 -16.29 6.13 0.27
CA LYS A 39 -17.70 5.98 0.57
C LYS A 39 -18.41 5.49 -0.68
N ASP A 40 -19.19 4.44 -0.51
CA ASP A 40 -20.05 3.89 -1.52
C ASP A 40 -21.50 3.98 -1.02
N ASN A 41 -22.28 4.85 -1.66
CA ASN A 41 -23.69 5.06 -1.37
C ASN A 41 -24.61 4.37 -2.40
N GLY A 42 -24.11 3.41 -3.17
CA GLY A 42 -24.85 2.65 -4.18
C GLY A 42 -25.07 3.38 -5.51
N LEU A 43 -25.09 4.71 -5.51
CA LEU A 43 -25.19 5.55 -6.73
C LEU A 43 -23.86 6.24 -7.09
N VAL A 44 -23.04 6.56 -6.08
CA VAL A 44 -21.78 7.28 -6.24
C VAL A 44 -20.73 6.65 -5.35
N ILE A 45 -19.58 6.36 -5.95
CA ILE A 45 -18.37 5.95 -5.24
C ILE A 45 -17.45 7.16 -5.14
N SER A 46 -17.26 7.66 -3.92
CA SER A 46 -16.28 8.71 -3.64
C SER A 46 -15.04 8.10 -2.99
N ARG A 47 -13.86 8.58 -3.39
CA ARG A 47 -12.56 8.12 -2.91
C ARG A 47 -11.73 9.35 -2.58
N LYS A 48 -11.00 9.30 -1.47
CA LYS A 48 -9.95 10.27 -1.15
C LYS A 48 -8.63 9.53 -1.06
N TRP A 49 -7.59 10.18 -1.53
CA TRP A 49 -6.22 9.68 -1.49
C TRP A 49 -5.37 10.58 -0.59
N CYS A 50 -4.29 10.03 -0.05
CA CYS A 50 -3.32 10.75 0.76
C CYS A 50 -1.90 10.29 0.40
N PRO A 51 -0.90 11.17 0.39
CA PRO A 51 0.48 10.80 0.05
C PRO A 51 1.19 10.05 1.19
N MET A 52 0.63 10.07 2.40
CA MET A 52 1.24 9.49 3.60
C MET A 52 0.65 8.10 3.90
N PRO A 53 1.48 7.04 3.98
CA PRO A 53 1.00 5.70 4.32
C PRO A 53 0.52 5.59 5.78
N GLU A 54 1.00 6.45 6.68
CA GLU A 54 0.62 6.49 8.11
C GLU A 54 -0.86 6.79 8.35
N VAL A 55 -1.44 7.66 7.52
CA VAL A 55 -2.84 8.09 7.64
C VAL A 55 -3.76 7.33 6.69
N ALA A 56 -3.20 6.46 5.85
CA ALA A 56 -3.95 5.69 4.87
C ALA A 56 -4.95 4.72 5.52
N MET A 57 -5.95 4.31 4.74
CA MET A 57 -6.93 3.32 5.16
C MET A 57 -6.27 1.96 5.35
N ARG A 58 -6.29 1.48 6.59
CA ARG A 58 -5.68 0.20 6.97
C ARG A 58 -6.69 -0.93 6.93
N PHE A 59 -6.34 -1.98 6.20
CA PHE A 59 -7.10 -3.22 6.18
C PHE A 59 -6.37 -4.28 7.00
N ASN A 60 -7.08 -4.91 7.95
CA ASN A 60 -6.52 -5.98 8.78
C ASN A 60 -6.32 -7.31 8.02
N ARG A 61 -6.93 -7.46 6.84
CA ARG A 61 -6.87 -8.68 6.02
C ARG A 61 -6.72 -8.32 4.55
N PHE A 62 -5.85 -9.02 3.84
CA PHE A 62 -5.65 -8.87 2.39
C PHE A 62 -6.98 -8.96 1.63
N THR A 63 -7.83 -9.92 1.99
CA THR A 63 -9.14 -10.13 1.35
C THR A 63 -10.08 -8.94 1.47
N ARG A 64 -9.96 -8.11 2.51
CA ARG A 64 -10.76 -6.88 2.64
C ARG A 64 -10.24 -5.77 1.74
N ALA A 65 -8.92 -5.61 1.65
CA ALA A 65 -8.29 -4.70 0.71
C ALA A 65 -8.65 -5.09 -0.74
N TYR A 66 -8.58 -6.37 -1.06
CA TYR A 66 -8.96 -6.89 -2.38
C TYR A 66 -10.42 -6.63 -2.71
N LYS A 67 -11.35 -6.91 -1.78
CA LYS A 67 -12.77 -6.57 -1.98
C LYS A 67 -12.98 -5.07 -2.21
N ALA A 68 -12.26 -4.20 -1.51
CA ALA A 68 -12.34 -2.76 -1.73
C ALA A 68 -11.79 -2.37 -3.12
N LEU A 69 -10.66 -2.94 -3.52
CA LEU A 69 -10.05 -2.69 -4.83
C LEU A 69 -10.97 -3.06 -6.01
N ILE A 70 -11.61 -4.22 -5.95
CA ILE A 70 -12.62 -4.65 -6.94
C ILE A 70 -13.86 -3.76 -6.89
N ARG A 71 -14.41 -3.51 -5.70
CA ARG A 71 -15.62 -2.69 -5.53
C ARG A 71 -15.45 -1.25 -6.01
N LEU A 72 -14.24 -0.72 -5.90
CA LEU A 72 -13.90 0.63 -6.34
C LEU A 72 -13.48 0.68 -7.82
N GLU A 73 -13.39 -0.47 -8.50
CA GLU A 73 -12.97 -0.61 -9.90
C GLU A 73 -11.62 0.08 -10.15
N ILE A 74 -10.65 -0.10 -9.24
CA ILE A 74 -9.33 0.57 -9.29
C ILE A 74 -8.18 -0.40 -9.51
N GLU A 75 -8.46 -1.66 -9.83
CA GLU A 75 -7.45 -2.71 -10.04
C GLU A 75 -6.46 -2.43 -11.18
N HIS A 76 -6.86 -1.59 -12.15
CA HIS A 76 -5.97 -1.16 -13.23
C HIS A 76 -4.89 -0.19 -12.77
N LYS A 77 -5.18 0.66 -11.76
CA LYS A 77 -4.30 1.76 -11.32
C LYS A 77 -3.72 1.59 -9.92
N ALA A 78 -4.37 0.80 -9.07
CA ALA A 78 -3.98 0.62 -7.68
C ALA A 78 -3.62 -0.83 -7.39
N ILE A 79 -2.78 -1.00 -6.38
CA ILE A 79 -2.23 -2.27 -5.94
C ILE A 79 -2.36 -2.39 -4.42
N ILE A 80 -2.34 -3.61 -3.92
CA ILE A 80 -2.37 -3.86 -2.47
C ILE A 80 -0.94 -4.01 -1.99
N VAL A 81 -0.61 -3.28 -0.93
CA VAL A 81 0.73 -3.25 -0.35
C VAL A 81 0.64 -3.60 1.13
N ALA A 82 1.66 -4.28 1.65
CA ALA A 82 1.82 -4.51 3.08
C ALA A 82 2.54 -3.30 3.69
N SER A 83 2.01 -2.75 4.78
CA SER A 83 2.69 -1.72 5.54
C SER A 83 3.27 -2.29 6.83
N PHE A 84 4.49 -1.86 7.15
CA PHE A 84 5.22 -2.24 8.35
C PHE A 84 5.66 -1.00 9.10
N ASP A 85 5.48 -1.02 10.41
CA ASP A 85 5.84 0.04 11.31
C ASP A 85 7.18 -0.29 11.97
N LEU A 86 8.17 0.57 11.74
CA LEU A 86 9.52 0.49 12.30
C LEU A 86 9.68 1.35 13.57
N GLY A 87 8.60 1.91 14.10
CA GLY A 87 8.56 2.80 15.27
C GLY A 87 8.70 4.27 14.91
N ASN A 88 9.56 4.61 13.95
CA ASN A 88 9.78 5.99 13.50
C ASN A 88 9.22 6.29 12.11
N GLN A 89 8.84 5.26 11.34
CA GLN A 89 8.32 5.41 9.98
C GLN A 89 7.54 4.15 9.57
N ILE A 90 6.63 4.34 8.62
CA ILE A 90 5.92 3.25 7.94
C ILE A 90 6.61 2.94 6.61
N ILE A 91 7.04 1.70 6.44
CA ILE A 91 7.53 1.17 5.17
C ILE A 91 6.40 0.41 4.46
N VAL A 92 6.27 0.61 3.16
CA VAL A 92 5.33 -0.13 2.31
C VAL A 92 6.08 -1.11 1.41
N ILE A 93 5.58 -2.34 1.33
CA ILE A 93 6.13 -3.41 0.51
C ILE A 93 5.02 -3.92 -0.39
N GLY A 94 5.24 -3.81 -1.70
CA GLY A 94 4.38 -4.43 -2.70
C GLY A 94 4.90 -5.80 -3.14
N ALA A 95 4.05 -6.57 -3.82
CA ALA A 95 4.50 -7.80 -4.46
C ALA A 95 5.46 -7.50 -5.62
N ASP A 96 6.48 -8.35 -5.80
CA ASP A 96 7.47 -8.22 -6.88
C ASP A 96 6.87 -8.10 -8.28
N THR A 97 5.68 -8.67 -8.50
CA THR A 97 4.94 -8.52 -9.76
C THR A 97 4.56 -7.08 -10.09
N PHE A 98 4.61 -6.17 -9.11
CA PHE A 98 4.33 -4.74 -9.29
C PHE A 98 5.59 -3.88 -9.21
N ARG A 99 6.79 -4.49 -9.14
CA ARG A 99 8.05 -3.78 -8.96
C ARG A 99 8.27 -2.69 -10.03
N GLU A 100 7.93 -2.95 -11.28
CA GLU A 100 8.01 -1.94 -12.36
C GLU A 100 7.11 -0.72 -12.09
N ARG A 101 5.91 -0.94 -11.55
CA ARG A 101 4.97 0.15 -11.21
C ARG A 101 5.47 0.96 -10.02
N PHE A 102 6.13 0.31 -9.05
CA PHE A 102 6.81 1.01 -7.96
C PHE A 102 8.03 1.79 -8.39
N MET A 103 8.64 1.49 -9.53
CA MET A 103 9.80 2.23 -10.04
C MET A 103 9.44 3.41 -10.94
N LEU A 104 8.14 3.63 -11.23
CA LEU A 104 7.70 4.79 -12.00
C LEU A 104 8.12 6.09 -11.31
N ASP A 105 8.45 7.12 -12.08
CA ASP A 105 8.72 8.45 -11.54
C ASP A 105 7.48 8.95 -10.76
N SER A 106 7.72 9.54 -9.60
CA SER A 106 6.67 9.99 -8.69
C SER A 106 6.98 11.41 -8.22
N ASP A 107 5.96 12.27 -8.31
CA ASP A 107 6.00 13.63 -7.76
C ASP A 107 5.68 13.66 -6.24
N ASN A 108 5.48 12.50 -5.59
CA ASN A 108 5.22 12.44 -4.16
C ASN A 108 6.51 12.73 -3.38
N PRO A 109 6.57 13.85 -2.62
CA PRO A 109 7.78 14.23 -1.88
C PRO A 109 8.11 13.28 -0.72
N PHE A 110 7.19 12.37 -0.35
CA PHE A 110 7.35 11.42 0.74
C PHE A 110 7.87 10.04 0.28
N ARG A 111 8.14 9.86 -1.03
CA ARG A 111 8.72 8.61 -1.54
C ARG A 111 10.19 8.49 -1.16
N ALA A 112 10.58 7.30 -0.67
CA ALA A 112 11.92 7.02 -0.16
C ALA A 112 13.05 7.11 -1.22
N ASP A 113 12.73 7.18 -2.52
CA ASP A 113 13.70 7.21 -3.62
C ASP A 113 14.45 8.55 -3.78
N ASN A 114 14.13 9.58 -3.00
CA ASN A 114 14.84 10.87 -3.02
C ASN A 114 16.13 10.92 -2.17
N ILE A 115 16.57 9.81 -1.58
CA ILE A 115 17.90 9.74 -0.96
C ILE A 115 18.92 9.36 -2.03
N LYS A 116 19.41 10.37 -2.76
CA LYS A 116 20.64 10.24 -3.54
C LYS A 116 21.78 9.92 -2.59
N HIS A 117 22.36 8.73 -2.70
CA HIS A 117 23.71 8.44 -2.21
C HIS A 117 24.75 9.23 -3.00
#